data_AF-A0A259JUL6-F1
#
_entry.id   AF-A0A259JUL6-F1
#
_cell.length_a   1.000
_cell.length_b   1.000
_cell.length_c   1.000
_cell.angle_alpha   90.00
_cell.angle_beta   90.00
_cell.angle_gamma   90.00
#
_symmetry.space_group_name_H-M   'P 1'
#
loop_
_entity.id
_entity.type
_entity.pdbx_description
1 polymer ?
#
loop_
_entity_poly.entity_id
_entity_poly.type
_entity_poly.pdbx_seq_one_letter_code
_entity_poly.pdbx_strand_id
1 'polypeptide(L)'
;FLIMGLFGIIIASVVNIFLGSTMLQFIVSVVGVLVFAGLTAYDTQRIKEMYFEGDDSATMGKKAIMGALALYLDFINMFMMLLQLFGNRNSN
;
A
#
# COMPACT_ATOMS: atom_id res chain seq x y z
N PHE A 1 12.17 -1.01 6.40
CA PHE A 1 12.33 0.00 5.33
C PHE A 1 11.01 0.37 4.67
N LEU A 2 10.22 -0.59 4.17
CA LEU A 2 8.94 -0.28 3.49
C LEU A 2 7.90 0.44 4.37
N ILE A 3 7.78 0.08 5.66
CA ILE A 3 6.97 0.80 6.65
C ILE A 3 7.42 2.27 6.80
N MET A 4 8.73 2.55 6.73
CA MET A 4 9.25 3.92 6.76
C MET A 4 8.90 4.68 5.48
N GLY A 5 8.87 3.99 4.34
CA GLY A 5 8.38 4.54 3.06
C GLY A 5 6.90 4.94 3.12
N LEU A 6 6.06 4.12 3.76
CA LEU A 6 4.66 4.45 4.02
C LEU A 6 4.51 5.75 4.82
N PHE A 7 5.25 5.90 5.92
CA PHE A 7 5.23 7.14 6.69
C PHE A 7 5.72 8.35 5.87
N GLY A 8 6.74 8.18 5.03
CA GLY A 8 7.20 9.21 4.10
C GLY A 8 6.10 9.68 3.14
N ILE A 9 5.33 8.76 2.57
CA ILE A 9 4.18 9.05 1.71
C ILE A 9 3.10 9.81 2.47
N ILE A 10 2.77 9.39 3.69
CA ILE A 10 1.76 10.05 4.53
C ILE A 10 2.18 11.49 4.82
N ILE A 11 3.42 11.70 5.26
CA ILE A 11 3.95 13.03 5.54
C ILE A 11 3.93 13.91 4.28
N ALA A 12 4.42 13.39 3.14
CA ALA A 12 4.43 14.12 1.88
C ALA A 12 3.00 14.50 1.42
N SER A 13 2.04 13.59 1.61
CA SER A 13 0.63 13.83 1.31
C SER A 13 0.04 14.95 2.17
N VAL A 14 0.32 14.93 3.49
CA VAL A 14 -0.12 15.97 4.42
C VAL A 14 0.49 17.32 4.08
N VAL A 15 1.78 17.37 3.77
CA VAL A 15 2.45 18.60 3.32
C VAL A 15 1.83 19.13 2.03
N ASN A 16 1.45 18.25 1.10
CA ASN A 16 0.83 18.67 -0.16
C ASN A 16 -0.55 19.31 0.01
N ILE A 17 -1.29 19.01 1.08
CA ILE A 17 -2.59 19.64 1.35
C ILE A 17 -2.41 21.16 1.52
N PHE A 18 -1.30 21.60 2.11
CA PHE A 18 -1.01 23.02 2.32
C PHE A 18 -0.37 23.69 1.11
N LEU A 19 0.45 22.95 0.34
CA LEU A 19 1.15 23.49 -0.83
C LEU A 19 0.29 23.48 -2.10
N GLY A 20 -0.61 22.51 -2.25
CA GLY A 20 -1.42 22.32 -3.46
C GLY A 20 -0.60 22.02 -4.72
N SER A 21 0.60 21.42 -4.58
CA SER A 21 1.51 21.22 -5.71
C SER A 21 1.12 20.01 -6.56
N THR A 22 0.81 20.24 -7.83
CA THR A 22 0.51 19.19 -8.82
C THR A 22 1.73 18.31 -9.11
N MET A 23 2.93 18.90 -9.15
CA MET A 23 4.19 18.18 -9.34
C MET A 23 4.50 17.27 -8.14
N LEU A 24 4.29 17.76 -6.91
CA LEU A 24 4.51 16.95 -5.71
C LEU A 24 3.49 15.81 -5.63
N GLN A 25 2.22 16.06 -5.97
CA GLN A 25 1.18 15.02 -6.08
C GLN A 25 1.59 13.92 -7.07
N PHE A 26 2.13 14.30 -8.23
CA PHE A 26 2.63 13.35 -9.23
C PHE A 26 3.78 12.50 -8.69
N ILE A 27 4.79 13.11 -8.06
CA ILE A 27 5.93 12.37 -7.47
C ILE A 27 5.45 11.41 -6.37
N VAL A 28 4.58 11.88 -5.48
CA VAL A 28 4.03 11.06 -4.39
C VAL A 28 3.25 9.87 -4.93
N SER A 29 2.45 10.05 -5.98
CA SER A 29 1.71 8.93 -6.60
C SER A 29 2.64 7.91 -7.27
N VAL A 30 3.69 8.34 -7.99
CA VAL A 30 4.67 7.42 -8.60
C VAL A 30 5.45 6.62 -7.55
N VAL A 31 6.05 7.32 -6.58
CA VAL A 31 6.82 6.69 -5.49
C VAL A 31 5.90 5.78 -4.66
N GLY A 32 4.68 6.24 -4.43
CA GLY A 32 3.62 5.51 -3.77
C GLY A 32 3.34 4.15 -4.38
N VAL A 33 3.11 4.10 -5.70
CA VAL A 33 2.88 2.84 -6.42
C VAL A 33 4.06 1.88 -6.23
N LEU A 34 5.31 2.36 -6.33
CA LEU A 34 6.49 1.51 -6.15
C LEU A 34 6.60 0.95 -4.72
N VAL A 35 6.33 1.77 -3.71
CA VAL A 35 6.37 1.34 -2.30
C VAL A 35 5.27 0.34 -2.00
N PHE A 36 4.02 0.60 -2.43
CA PHE A 36 2.91 -0.32 -2.19
C PHE A 36 3.02 -1.61 -2.99
N ALA A 37 3.57 -1.59 -4.20
CA ALA A 37 3.89 -2.81 -4.93
C ALA A 37 4.93 -3.67 -4.18
N GLY A 38 5.97 -3.03 -3.61
CA GLY A 38 6.95 -3.71 -2.76
C GLY A 38 6.35 -4.25 -1.46
N LEU A 39 5.47 -3.49 -0.80
CA LEU A 39 4.74 -3.94 0.40
C LEU A 39 3.85 -5.13 0.09
N THR A 40 3.08 -5.07 -1.00
CA THR A 40 2.19 -6.16 -1.45
C THR A 40 2.99 -7.45 -1.70
N ALA A 41 4.15 -7.34 -2.36
CA ALA A 41 5.02 -8.48 -2.62
C ALA A 41 5.58 -9.08 -1.31
N TYR A 42 5.98 -8.23 -0.37
CA TYR A 42 6.44 -8.65 0.96
C TYR A 42 5.33 -9.33 1.76
N ASP A 43 4.14 -8.72 1.82
CA ASP A 43 3.00 -9.26 2.56
C ASP A 43 2.50 -10.57 1.95
N THR A 44 2.57 -10.73 0.62
CA THR A 44 2.28 -12.02 -0.04
C THR A 44 3.23 -13.12 0.42
N GLN A 45 4.53 -12.84 0.51
CA GLN A 45 5.53 -13.81 0.98
C GLN A 45 5.31 -14.13 2.46
N ARG A 46 5.12 -13.10 3.29
CA ARG A 46 4.85 -13.25 4.72
C ARG A 46 3.59 -14.08 4.98
N ILE A 47 2.50 -13.86 4.25
CA ILE A 47 1.25 -14.62 4.39
C ILE A 47 1.47 -16.09 4.06
N LYS A 48 2.25 -16.37 3.02
CA LYS A 48 2.62 -17.75 2.68
C LYS A 48 3.44 -18.42 3.80
N GLU A 49 4.36 -17.70 4.43
CA GLU A 49 5.17 -18.20 5.56
C GLU A 49 4.37 -18.35 6.87
N MET A 50 3.27 -17.62 7.03
CA MET A 50 2.40 -17.71 8.21
C MET A 50 1.60 -19.02 8.27
N TYR A 51 1.52 -19.79 7.18
CA TYR A 51 0.93 -21.12 7.17
C TYR A 51 1.85 -22.11 7.90
N PHE A 52 1.44 -22.50 9.10
CA PHE A 52 2.13 -23.51 9.90
C PHE A 52 1.23 -24.73 10.03
N GLU A 53 1.71 -25.91 9.63
CA GLU A 53 0.92 -27.15 9.62
C GLU A 53 0.50 -27.61 11.03
N GLY A 54 1.16 -27.11 12.08
CA GLY A 54 0.83 -27.40 13.48
C GLY A 54 -0.21 -26.48 14.13
N ASP A 55 -0.75 -25.49 13.41
CA ASP A 55 -1.79 -24.61 13.96
C ASP A 55 -3.15 -25.32 14.02
N ASP A 56 -3.91 -25.10 15.10
CA ASP A 56 -5.31 -25.51 15.14
C ASP A 56 -6.15 -24.74 14.09
N SER A 57 -7.21 -25.38 13.62
CA SER A 57 -8.14 -24.89 12.60
C SER A 57 -8.64 -23.45 12.83
N ALA A 58 -8.91 -23.07 14.08
CA ALA A 58 -9.34 -21.73 14.44
C ALA A 58 -8.22 -20.68 14.23
N THR A 59 -6.98 -21.03 14.54
CA THR A 59 -5.81 -20.16 14.38
C THR A 59 -5.47 -19.97 12.91
N MET A 60 -5.53 -21.05 12.12
CA MET A 60 -5.34 -21.00 10.67
C MET A 60 -6.36 -20.07 9.99
N GLY A 61 -7.64 -20.19 10.35
CA GLY A 61 -8.70 -19.33 9.82
C GLY A 61 -8.48 -17.84 10.12
N LYS A 62 -8.08 -17.52 11.36
CA LYS A 62 -7.76 -16.13 11.75
C LYS A 62 -6.57 -15.57 10.96
N LYS A 63 -5.50 -16.35 10.78
CA LYS A 63 -4.32 -15.94 9.99
C LYS A 63 -4.68 -15.68 8.53
N ALA A 64 -5.53 -16.52 7.93
CA ALA A 64 -5.99 -16.32 6.56
C ALA A 64 -6.80 -15.03 6.40
N ILE A 65 -7.74 -14.73 7.31
CA ILE A 65 -8.53 -13.50 7.28
C ILE A 65 -7.64 -12.26 7.46
N MET A 66 -6.72 -12.30 8.42
CA MET A 66 -5.77 -11.21 8.67
C MET A 66 -4.86 -10.96 7.46
N GLY A 67 -4.36 -12.02 6.83
CA GLY A 67 -3.56 -11.94 5.62
C GLY A 67 -4.34 -11.35 4.45
N ALA A 68 -5.56 -11.83 4.21
CA ALA A 68 -6.42 -11.30 3.17
C ALA A 68 -6.76 -9.82 3.38
N LEU A 69 -7.02 -9.40 4.63
CA LEU A 69 -7.26 -8.01 4.97
C LEU A 69 -6.05 -7.12 4.70
N ALA A 70 -4.83 -7.58 5.02
CA ALA A 70 -3.61 -6.84 4.72
C ALA A 70 -3.43 -6.61 3.21
N LEU A 71 -3.56 -7.68 2.41
CA LEU A 71 -3.46 -7.58 0.94
C LEU A 71 -4.56 -6.68 0.34
N TYR A 72 -5.76 -6.69 0.91
CA TYR A 72 -6.84 -5.80 0.49
C TYR A 72 -6.51 -4.32 0.73
N LEU A 73 -5.94 -3.98 1.88
CA LEU A 73 -5.54 -2.61 2.20
C LEU A 73 -4.40 -2.13 1.29
N ASP A 74 -3.41 -2.99 1.03
CA ASP A 74 -2.33 -2.69 0.08
C ASP A 74 -2.88 -2.45 -1.33
N PHE A 75 -3.81 -3.31 -1.78
CA PHE A 75 -4.45 -3.17 -3.07
C PHE A 75 -5.22 -1.85 -3.21
N ILE A 76 -6.01 -1.46 -2.20
CA ILE A 76 -6.75 -0.19 -2.23
C ILE A 76 -5.79 1.00 -2.33
N ASN A 77 -4.73 1.02 -1.54
CA ASN A 77 -3.79 2.13 -1.55
C ASN A 77 -3.08 2.25 -2.91
N MET A 78 -2.60 1.12 -3.44
CA MET A 78 -2.01 1.07 -4.79
C MET A 78 -3.02 1.52 -5.85
N PHE A 79 -4.27 1.05 -5.78
CA PHE A 79 -5.32 1.42 -6.72
C PHE A 79 -5.62 2.92 -6.68
N MET A 80 -5.77 3.52 -5.49
CA MET A 80 -5.97 4.97 -5.36
C MET A 80 -4.80 5.76 -5.94
N MET A 81 -3.56 5.32 -5.74
CA MET A 81 -2.39 5.99 -6.29
C MET A 81 -2.29 5.87 -7.81
N LEU A 82 -2.67 4.71 -8.37
CA LEU A 82 -2.81 4.55 -9.81
C LEU A 82 -3.91 5.49 -10.35
N LEU A 83 -5.08 5.55 -9.70
CA LEU A 83 -6.13 6.49 -10.09
C LEU A 83 -5.66 7.94 -10.07
N GLN A 84 -4.86 8.35 -9.09
CA GLN A 84 -4.28 9.69 -9.07
C GLN A 84 -3.26 9.89 -10.21
N LEU A 85 -2.39 8.91 -10.45
CA LEU A 85 -1.37 8.98 -11.50
C LEU A 85 -1.96 9.01 -12.93
N PHE A 86 -3.04 8.26 -13.17
CA PHE A 86 -3.71 8.20 -14.47
C PHE A 86 -4.81 9.24 -14.62
N GLY A 87 -5.50 9.61 -13.53
CA GLY A 87 -6.61 10.57 -13.54
C GLY A 87 -6.19 12.03 -13.58
N ASN A 88 -5.01 12.38 -13.04
CA ASN A 88 -4.52 13.76 -13.00
C ASN A 88 -3.99 14.28 -14.36
N ARG A 89 -4.19 13.53 -15.46
CA ARG A 89 -3.78 13.92 -16.82
C ARG A 89 -4.82 14.75 -17.58
N ASN A 90 -6.06 14.81 -17.11
CA ASN A 90 -7.16 15.50 -17.82
C ASN A 90 -7.47 16.91 -17.28
N SER A 91 -6.63 17.45 -16.38
CA SER A 91 -6.79 18.81 -15.85
C SER A 91 -5.57 19.65 -16.23
N ASN A 92 -5.48 20.01 -17.52
CA ASN A 92 -4.64 21.07 -18.06
C ASN A 92 -5.42 21.77 -19.18
#